data_AF-A0A068S333-F1
#
_entry.id   AF-A0A068S333-F1
#
_cell.length_a   1.000
_cell.length_b   1.000
_cell.length_c   1.000
_cell.angle_alpha   90.00
_cell.angle_beta   90.00
_cell.angle_gamma   90.00
#
_symmetry.space_group_name_H-M   'P 1'
#
loop_
_entity.id
_entity.type
_entity.pdbx_description
1 polymer ?
#
loop_
_entity_poly.entity_id
_entity_poly.type
_entity_poly.pdbx_seq_one_letter_code
_entity_poly.pdbx_strand_id
1 'polypeptide(L)'
;MSFLEKRAAIEQEYGKQMLQLSRSMNDVSQQHSGTYGNAWQLSLKVHEIIGEQRLHFADNVTHVANDLQLLLENMEEKSKEIEELGTKHSQQLADAEVLSQLVHCRDKKGKGKEIDNEGYN
;
A
#
# COMPACT_ATOMS: atom_id res chain seq x y z
N MET A 1 12.72 5.50 2.68
CA MET A 1 12.77 5.85 1.25
C MET A 1 12.69 4.58 0.43
N SER A 2 11.50 4.24 -0.05
CA SER A 2 11.22 3.03 -0.84
C SER A 2 11.98 3.07 -2.18
N PHE A 3 12.09 1.92 -2.85
CA PHE A 3 12.76 1.84 -4.15
C PHE A 3 12.14 2.79 -5.19
N LEU A 4 10.81 2.90 -5.19
CA LEU A 4 10.08 3.73 -6.15
C LEU A 4 10.34 5.22 -5.93
N GLU A 5 10.39 5.69 -4.68
CA GLU A 5 10.73 7.08 -4.37
C GLU A 5 12.15 7.44 -4.87
N LYS A 6 13.12 6.54 -4.66
CA LYS A 6 14.48 6.74 -5.18
C LYS A 6 14.49 6.76 -6.71
N ARG A 7 13.70 5.90 -7.36
CA ARG A 7 13.58 5.90 -8.83
C ARG A 7 12.95 7.19 -9.35
N ALA A 8 11.87 7.65 -8.71
CA ALA A 8 11.22 8.91 -9.07
C ALA A 8 12.19 10.09 -8.95
N ALA A 9 12.95 10.19 -7.86
CA ALA A 9 13.93 11.26 -7.66
C ALA A 9 15.01 11.29 -8.76
N ILE A 10 15.53 10.11 -9.17
CA ILE A 10 16.52 10.00 -10.25
C ILE A 10 15.93 10.50 -11.58
N GLU A 11 14.72 10.07 -11.92
CA GLU A 11 14.07 10.45 -13.17
C GLU A 11 13.69 11.94 -13.19
N GLN A 12 13.29 12.49 -12.04
CA GLN A 12 12.99 13.90 -11.88
C GLN A 12 14.24 14.77 -12.12
N GLU A 13 15.37 14.39 -11.54
CA GLU A 13 16.63 15.10 -11.74
C GLU A 13 17.12 14.97 -13.19
N TYR A 14 17.05 13.77 -13.76
CA TYR A 14 17.40 13.54 -15.17
C TYR A 14 16.55 14.40 -16.12
N GLY A 15 15.23 14.45 -15.90
CA GLY A 15 14.34 15.30 -16.68
C GLY A 15 14.69 16.79 -16.58
N LYS A 16 14.92 17.29 -15.37
CA LYS A 16 15.32 18.70 -15.14
C LYS A 16 16.63 19.05 -15.84
N GLN A 17 17.66 18.21 -15.66
CA GLN A 17 18.97 18.43 -16.27
C GLN A 17 18.89 18.40 -17.80
N MET A 18 18.08 17.50 -18.36
CA MET A 18 17.88 17.41 -19.82
C MET A 18 17.23 18.67 -20.39
N LEU A 19 16.18 19.17 -19.73
CA LEU A 19 15.51 20.41 -20.13
C LEU A 19 16.43 21.62 -20.02
N GLN A 20 17.18 21.72 -18.92
CA GLN A 20 18.15 22.79 -18.71
C GLN A 20 19.24 22.76 -19.79
N LEU A 21 19.79 21.57 -20.09
CA LEU A 21 20.81 21.40 -21.12
C LEU A 21 20.27 21.78 -22.50
N SER A 22 19.10 21.26 -22.89
CA SER A 22 18.48 21.55 -24.19
C SER A 22 18.25 23.06 -24.39
N ARG A 23 17.74 23.75 -23.36
CA ARG A 23 17.55 25.21 -23.38
C ARG A 23 18.87 25.96 -23.50
N SER A 24 19.89 25.60 -22.72
CA SER A 24 21.21 26.24 -22.79
C SER A 24 21.88 26.08 -24.16
N MET A 25 21.66 24.94 -24.84
CA MET A 25 22.20 24.66 -26.17
C MET A 25 21.38 25.32 -27.28
N ASN A 26 20.11 25.63 -27.02
CA ASN A 26 19.27 26.39 -27.95
C ASN A 26 19.78 27.82 -28.12
N ASP A 27 20.24 28.45 -27.03
CA ASP A 27 20.78 29.82 -27.05
C ASP A 27 22.06 29.92 -27.91
N VAL A 28 22.89 28.87 -27.92
CA VAL A 28 24.10 28.76 -28.77
C VAL A 28 23.72 28.52 -30.24
N SER A 29 22.64 27.79 -30.48
CA SER A 29 22.25 27.36 -31.82
C SER A 29 21.80 28.48 -32.76
N GLN A 30 21.43 29.64 -32.24
CA GLN A 30 21.00 30.81 -33.04
C GLN A 30 22.11 31.30 -33.99
N GLN A 31 23.34 30.81 -33.82
CA GLN A 31 24.48 31.08 -34.69
C GLN A 31 24.60 30.13 -35.89
N HIS A 32 23.80 29.06 -35.94
CA HIS A 32 23.86 28.02 -36.97
C HIS A 32 22.64 28.09 -37.89
N SER A 33 22.86 28.36 -39.18
CA SER A 33 21.81 28.44 -40.20
C SER A 33 21.87 27.29 -41.21
N GLY A 34 20.81 27.12 -42.01
CA GLY A 34 20.71 26.09 -43.05
C GLY A 34 20.31 24.71 -42.52
N THR A 35 20.63 23.66 -43.29
CA THR A 35 20.24 22.27 -42.97
C THR A 35 20.82 21.77 -41.64
N TYR A 36 22.04 22.20 -41.30
CA TYR A 36 22.67 21.89 -40.02
C TYR A 36 21.93 22.52 -38.84
N GLY A 37 21.61 23.82 -38.93
CA GLY A 37 20.83 24.53 -37.90
C GLY A 37 19.47 23.86 -37.66
N ASN A 38 18.77 23.48 -38.74
CA ASN A 38 17.50 22.76 -38.64
C ASN A 38 17.65 21.38 -37.96
N ALA A 39 18.66 20.60 -38.34
CA ALA A 39 18.92 19.29 -37.73
C ALA A 39 19.26 19.41 -36.25
N TRP A 40 20.05 20.42 -35.88
CA TRP A 40 20.40 20.73 -34.51
C TRP A 40 19.17 21.12 -33.68
N GLN A 41 18.33 22.02 -34.19
CA GLN A 41 17.05 22.40 -33.57
C GLN A 41 16.13 21.20 -33.34
N LEU A 42 16.01 20.30 -34.33
CA LEU A 42 15.26 19.05 -34.15
C LEU A 42 15.86 18.18 -33.03
N SER A 43 17.19 18.07 -32.94
CA SER A 43 17.86 17.31 -31.89
C SER A 43 17.56 17.87 -30.50
N LEU A 44 17.61 19.20 -30.32
CA LEU A 44 17.27 19.85 -29.06
C LEU A 44 15.80 19.62 -28.67
N LYS A 45 14.89 19.72 -29.65
CA LYS A 45 13.46 19.45 -29.43
C LYS A 45 13.20 18.01 -28.98
N VAL A 46 13.92 17.03 -29.53
CA VAL A 46 13.83 15.63 -29.07
C VAL A 46 14.24 15.49 -27.61
N HIS A 47 15.33 16.15 -27.21
CA HIS A 47 15.78 16.13 -25.80
C HIS A 47 14.83 16.88 -24.87
N GLU A 48 14.17 17.93 -25.34
CA GLU A 48 13.11 18.62 -24.59
C GLU A 48 11.93 17.68 -24.31
N ILE A 49 11.44 17.00 -25.36
CA ILE A 49 10.36 16.01 -25.23
C ILE A 49 10.76 14.88 -24.28
N ILE A 50 11.99 14.37 -24.37
CA ILE A 50 12.49 13.35 -23.44
C ILE A 50 12.47 13.90 -22.01
N GLY A 51 12.98 15.11 -21.78
CA GLY A 51 12.99 15.74 -20.46
C GLY A 51 11.59 15.82 -19.84
N GLU A 52 10.61 16.28 -20.61
CA GLU A 52 9.20 16.36 -20.19
C GLU A 52 8.61 14.98 -19.87
N GLN A 53 8.85 13.98 -20.73
CA GLN A 53 8.38 12.61 -20.50
C GLN A 53 8.95 12.01 -19.23
N ARG A 54 10.22 12.32 -18.90
CA ARG A 54 10.88 11.83 -17.68
C ARG A 54 10.35 12.50 -16.41
N LEU A 55 10.01 13.78 -16.47
CA LEU A 55 9.31 14.45 -15.38
C LEU A 55 7.93 13.84 -15.12
N HIS A 56 7.14 13.65 -16.18
CA HIS A 56 5.83 13.01 -16.07
C HIS A 56 5.92 11.57 -15.54
N PHE A 57 6.94 10.82 -15.98
CA PHE A 57 7.22 9.48 -15.45
C PHE A 57 7.57 9.51 -13.95
N ALA A 58 8.41 10.46 -13.51
CA ALA A 58 8.76 10.62 -12.11
C ALA A 58 7.53 10.90 -11.23
N ASP A 59 6.63 11.77 -11.68
CA ASP A 59 5.38 12.08 -10.97
C ASP A 59 4.49 10.84 -10.85
N ASN A 60 4.34 10.07 -11.94
CA ASN A 60 3.56 8.82 -11.92
C ASN A 60 4.16 7.78 -10.97
N VAL A 61 5.49 7.61 -10.96
CA VAL A 61 6.16 6.67 -10.04
C VAL A 61 5.97 7.13 -8.60
N THR A 62 6.02 8.44 -8.33
CA THR A 62 5.77 8.99 -6.99
C THR A 62 4.33 8.71 -6.54
N HIS A 63 3.35 8.90 -7.43
CA HIS A 63 1.96 8.59 -7.13
C HIS A 63 1.76 7.11 -6.79
N VAL A 64 2.31 6.20 -7.60
CA VAL A 64 2.26 4.75 -7.33
C VAL A 64 2.97 4.38 -6.02
N ALA A 65 4.08 5.04 -5.69
CA ALA A 65 4.78 4.82 -4.42
C ALA A 65 3.89 5.18 -3.23
N ASN A 66 3.19 6.32 -3.30
CA ASN A 66 2.27 6.77 -2.26
C ASN A 66 1.06 5.84 -2.13
N ASP A 67 0.46 5.44 -3.25
CA ASP A 67 -0.68 4.51 -3.27
C ASP A 67 -0.32 3.16 -2.63
N LEU A 68 0.88 2.65 -2.93
CA LEU A 68 1.38 1.40 -2.34
C LEU A 68 1.59 1.55 -0.83
N GLN A 69 2.11 2.70 -0.39
CA GLN A 69 2.31 2.96 1.03
C GLN A 69 0.98 3.02 1.79
N LEU A 70 -0.02 3.72 1.24
CA LEU A 70 -1.36 3.74 1.81
C LEU A 70 -1.99 2.34 1.86
N LEU A 71 -1.77 1.53 0.81
CA LEU A 71 -2.26 0.15 0.79
C LEU A 71 -1.62 -0.71 1.89
N LEU A 72 -0.32 -0.55 2.14
CA LEU A 72 0.38 -1.26 3.21
C LEU A 72 -0.15 -0.87 4.58
N GLU A 73 -0.32 0.43 4.85
CA GLU A 73 -0.87 0.92 6.12
C GLU A 73 -2.29 0.37 6.37
N ASN A 74 -3.14 0.38 5.33
CA ASN A 74 -4.48 -0.20 5.41
C ASN A 74 -4.45 -1.72 5.65
N MET A 75 -3.51 -2.44 5.05
CA MET A 75 -3.36 -3.87 5.24
C MET A 75 -2.93 -4.21 6.67
N GLU A 76 -2.02 -3.43 7.24
CA GLU A 76 -1.59 -3.57 8.64
C GLU A 76 -2.76 -3.35 9.61
N GLU A 77 -3.56 -2.31 9.39
CA GLU A 77 -4.77 -2.04 10.18
C GLU A 77 -5.77 -3.20 10.08
N LYS A 78 -6.04 -3.69 8.86
CA LYS A 78 -6.95 -4.82 8.64
C LYS A 78 -6.46 -6.11 9.26
N SER A 79 -5.15 -6.37 9.21
CA SER A 79 -4.54 -7.53 9.87
C SER A 79 -4.79 -7.50 11.38
N LYS A 80 -4.61 -6.33 11.99
CA LYS A 80 -4.85 -6.14 13.43
C LYS A 80 -6.32 -6.30 13.80
N GLU A 81 -7.23 -5.72 13.01
CA GLU A 81 -8.68 -5.88 13.19
C GLU A 81 -9.10 -7.36 13.16
N ILE A 82 -8.54 -8.14 12.21
CA ILE A 82 -8.81 -9.57 12.09
C ILE A 82 -8.29 -10.35 13.29
N GLU A 83 -7.09 -10.03 13.78
CA GLU A 83 -6.50 -10.67 14.97
C GLU A 83 -7.33 -10.40 16.24
N GLU A 84 -7.75 -9.15 16.44
CA GLU A 84 -8.63 -8.76 17.55
C GLU A 84 -9.99 -9.47 17.45
N LEU A 85 -10.58 -9.54 16.26
CA LEU A 85 -11.85 -10.21 16.02
C LEU A 85 -11.75 -11.73 16.28
N GLY A 86 -10.65 -12.35 15.86
CA GLY A 86 -10.37 -13.77 16.09
C GLY A 86 -10.21 -14.09 17.57
N THR A 87 -9.45 -13.26 18.28
CA THR A 87 -9.26 -13.38 19.75
C THR A 87 -10.59 -13.26 20.48
N LYS A 88 -11.42 -12.28 20.11
CA LYS A 88 -12.75 -12.09 20.69
C LYS A 88 -13.67 -13.29 20.44
N HIS A 89 -13.69 -13.83 19.22
CA HIS A 89 -14.49 -15.02 18.91
C HIS A 89 -14.00 -16.25 19.69
N SER A 90 -12.69 -16.43 19.81
CA SER A 90 -12.11 -17.54 20.59
C SER A 90 -12.53 -17.45 22.06
N GLN A 91 -12.50 -16.24 22.65
CA GLN A 91 -12.97 -16.03 24.02
C GLN A 91 -14.47 -16.35 24.17
N GLN A 92 -15.31 -15.87 23.24
CA GLN A 92 -16.75 -16.13 23.26
C GLN A 92 -17.06 -17.64 23.16
N LEU A 93 -16.32 -18.38 22.35
CA LEU A 93 -16.46 -19.83 22.25
C LEU A 93 -16.05 -20.52 23.55
N ALA A 94 -14.93 -20.12 24.16
CA ALA A 94 -14.49 -20.67 25.44
C ALA A 94 -15.52 -20.42 26.56
N ASP A 95 -16.07 -19.21 26.65
CA ASP A 95 -17.11 -18.86 27.63
C ASP A 95 -18.39 -19.69 27.41
N ALA A 96 -18.79 -19.90 26.15
CA ALA A 96 -19.94 -20.74 25.79
C ALA A 96 -19.73 -22.22 26.13
N GLU A 97 -18.52 -22.76 25.92
CA GLU A 97 -18.16 -24.13 26.33
C GLU A 97 -18.26 -24.30 27.84
N VAL A 98 -17.74 -23.35 28.62
CA VAL A 98 -17.85 -23.35 30.09
C VAL A 98 -19.32 -23.35 30.53
N LEU A 99 -20.15 -22.48 29.94
CA LEU A 99 -21.59 -22.44 30.24
C LEU A 99 -22.28 -23.77 29.92
N SER A 100 -21.99 -24.36 28.77
CA SER A 100 -22.53 -25.67 28.37
C SER A 100 -22.14 -26.77 29.37
N GLN A 101 -20.88 -26.80 29.80
CA GLN A 101 -20.40 -27.75 30.81
C GLN A 101 -21.07 -27.55 32.18
N LEU A 102 -21.28 -26.30 32.59
CA LEU A 102 -21.99 -25.97 33.84
C LEU A 102 -23.45 -26.43 33.80
N VAL A 103 -24.16 -26.17 32.71
CA VAL A 103 -25.53 -26.65 32.49
C VAL A 103 -25.56 -28.18 32.56
N HIS A 104 -24.66 -28.85 31.86
CA HIS A 104 -24.56 -30.31 31.89
C HIS A 104 -24.30 -30.87 33.30
N CYS A 105 -23.43 -30.22 34.09
CA CYS A 105 -23.20 -30.59 35.49
C CYS A 105 -24.44 -30.36 36.37
N ARG A 106 -25.20 -29.27 36.11
CA ARG A 106 -26.44 -28.97 36.85
C ARG A 106 -27.51 -30.01 36.58
N ASP A 107 -27.68 -30.42 35.33
CA ASP A 107 -28.67 -31.44 34.93
C ASP A 107 -28.36 -32.81 35.55
N LYS A 108 -27.07 -33.19 35.63
CA LYS A 108 -26.65 -34.41 36.36
C LYS A 108 -26.99 -34.35 37.85
N LYS A 109 -26.83 -33.19 38.50
CA LYS A 109 -27.21 -33.00 39.91
C LYS A 109 -28.72 -32.99 40.13
N GLY A 110 -29.50 -32.51 39.16
CA GLY A 110 -30.97 -32.55 39.19
C GLY A 110 -31.51 -33.98 39.13
N LYS A 111 -31.00 -34.79 38.20
CA LYS A 111 -31.38 -36.20 38.07
C LYS A 111 -31.00 -37.06 39.28
N GLY A 112 -29.90 -36.75 39.97
CA GLY A 112 -29.52 -37.46 41.20
C GLY A 112 -30.53 -37.24 42.34
N LYS A 113 -31.06 -36.02 42.49
CA LYS A 113 -32.02 -35.68 43.56
C LYS A 113 -33.43 -36.24 43.33
N GLU A 114 -33.80 -36.52 42.08
CA GLU A 114 -35.10 -37.13 41.75
C GLU A 114 -35.13 -38.62 42.15
N ILE A 115 -33.99 -39.31 42.07
CA ILE A 115 -33.86 -40.73 42.43
C ILE A 115 -33.88 -40.92 43.96
N ASP A 116 -33.43 -39.91 44.71
CA ASP A 116 -33.35 -39.97 46.18
C ASP A 116 -34.71 -39.69 46.88
N ASN A 117 -35.73 -39.20 46.15
CA ASN A 117 -37.04 -38.83 46.69
C ASN A 117 -38.14 -39.87 46.45
N GLU A 118 -37.88 -40.94 45.70
CA GLU A 118 -38.80 -42.09 45.56
C GLU A 118 -38.61 -43.18 46.64
N GLY A 119 -37.72 -42.92 47.61
CA GLY A 119 -37.26 -43.91 48.59
C GLY A 119 -37.52 -43.58 50.05
N TYR A 120 -38.62 -42.93 50.42
CA TYR A 120 -39.14 -42.97 51.81
C TYR A 120 -40.66 -42.73 51.80
N ASN A 121 -41.40 -43.84 51.85
CA ASN A 121 -42.74 -43.94 52.43
C ASN A 121 -42.56 -44.58 53.81
#